data_AF-A0A151BKB8-F1
#
_entry.id   AF-A0A151BKB8-F1
#
_cell.length_a   1.000
_cell.length_b   1.000
_cell.length_c   1.000
_cell.angle_alpha   90.00
_cell.angle_beta   90.00
_cell.angle_gamma   90.00
#
_symmetry.space_group_name_H-M   'P 1'
#
loop_
_entity.id
_entity.type
_entity.pdbx_description
1 polymer ?
#
loop_
_entity_poly.entity_id
_entity_poly.type
_entity_poly.pdbx_seq_one_letter_code
_entity_poly.pdbx_strand_id
1 'polypeptide(L)'
;MLGLLAGSAIILLNYEITVYLSSLLVTISAGTAATILLLLYLSLRREPAERLIDRLLGLASSILRGRLNVAMWREKALKAVQSFHQGVDAIRERPRNLVKPAIFTVISWFFHLSTYQTVFYALGLDVPFSVSVVVFSISVAVQTIPIGLPVGLVEIVMTTLYTLFNIDIAVSGTATTLIRVVTFWFEILIGYAAAQWIGMKAMLGRAR
;
A
#
# COMPACT_ATOMS: atom_id res chain seq x y z
N MET A 1 2.49 1.08 -6.66
CA MET A 1 3.43 1.02 -7.80
C MET A 1 2.86 1.68 -9.04
N LEU A 2 1.73 1.22 -9.61
CA LEU A 2 1.16 1.80 -10.84
C LEU A 2 0.88 3.30 -10.75
N GLY A 3 0.30 3.77 -9.65
CA GLY A 3 0.08 5.21 -9.44
C GLY A 3 1.35 6.03 -9.32
N LEU A 4 2.31 5.56 -8.53
CA LEU A 4 3.62 6.22 -8.41
C LEU A 4 4.37 6.30 -9.74
N LEU A 5 4.33 5.24 -10.55
CA LEU A 5 4.91 5.22 -11.90
C LEU A 5 4.16 6.14 -12.87
N ALA A 6 2.82 6.10 -12.86
CA ALA A 6 1.99 6.97 -13.69
C ALA A 6 2.17 8.45 -13.32
N GLY A 7 2.21 8.77 -12.02
CA GLY A 7 2.48 10.12 -11.52
C GLY A 7 3.89 10.58 -11.88
N SER A 8 4.91 9.73 -11.70
CA SER A 8 6.28 10.05 -12.11
C SER A 8 6.38 10.29 -13.61
N ALA A 9 5.73 9.47 -14.44
CA ALA A 9 5.73 9.62 -15.90
C ALA A 9 5.00 10.91 -16.36
N ILE A 10 3.84 11.23 -15.78
CA ILE A 10 3.08 12.43 -16.14
C ILE A 10 3.83 13.71 -15.77
N ILE A 11 4.57 13.72 -14.66
CA ILE A 11 5.38 14.86 -14.22
C ILE A 11 6.64 15.03 -15.09
N LEU A 12 7.31 13.93 -15.46
CA LEU A 12 8.46 14.00 -16.36
C LEU A 12 8.07 14.50 -17.76
N LEU A 13 6.84 14.26 -18.18
CA LEU A 13 6.30 14.72 -19.47
C LEU A 13 5.74 16.16 -19.42
N ASN A 14 5.29 16.63 -18.25
CA ASN A 14 4.80 18.00 -18.05
C ASN A 14 5.77 18.78 -17.17
N TYR A 15 6.75 19.42 -17.82
CA TYR A 15 7.97 20.02 -17.28
C TYR A 15 7.78 21.21 -16.32
N GLU A 16 6.55 21.54 -15.90
CA GLU A 16 6.25 22.74 -15.10
C GLU A 16 6.07 22.47 -13.60
N ILE A 17 6.17 21.23 -13.14
CA ILE A 17 6.04 20.93 -11.71
C ILE A 17 7.41 21.01 -11.02
N THR A 18 7.44 21.74 -9.90
CA THR A 18 8.61 22.03 -9.07
C THR A 18 9.54 20.83 -8.89
N VAL A 19 10.84 21.02 -9.19
CA VAL A 19 11.91 19.99 -9.14
C VAL A 19 11.85 19.12 -7.86
N TYR A 20 11.52 19.71 -6.72
CA TYR A 20 11.38 19.02 -5.43
C TYR A 20 10.32 17.90 -5.41
N LEU A 21 9.18 18.08 -6.09
CA LEU A 21 8.12 17.06 -6.12
C LEU A 21 8.51 15.88 -7.03
N SER A 22 9.20 16.18 -8.13
CA SER A 22 9.67 15.15 -9.08
C SER A 22 10.73 14.23 -8.46
N SER A 23 11.71 14.78 -7.72
CA SER A 23 12.77 14.01 -7.09
C SER A 23 12.25 13.12 -5.96
N LEU A 24 11.27 13.61 -5.19
CA LEU A 24 10.60 12.83 -4.15
C LEU A 24 9.89 11.60 -4.73
N LEU A 25 9.10 11.78 -5.79
CA LEU A 25 8.36 10.68 -6.43
C LEU A 25 9.27 9.64 -7.07
N VAL A 26 10.36 10.06 -7.71
CA VAL A 26 11.37 9.14 -8.26
C VAL A 26 12.04 8.35 -7.15
N THR A 27 12.41 9.00 -6.04
CA THR A 27 13.06 8.34 -4.89
C THR A 27 12.14 7.30 -4.26
N ILE A 28 10.87 7.64 -4.04
CA ILE A 28 9.86 6.72 -3.49
C ILE A 28 9.65 5.54 -4.45
N SER A 29 9.57 5.80 -5.75
CA SER A 29 9.39 4.76 -6.78
C SER A 29 10.58 3.81 -6.81
N ALA A 30 11.81 4.35 -6.77
CA ALA A 30 13.04 3.57 -6.74
C ALA A 30 13.15 2.72 -5.46
N GLY A 31 12.85 3.31 -4.30
CA GLY A 31 12.81 2.59 -3.02
C GLY A 31 11.81 1.44 -3.03
N THR A 32 10.59 1.69 -3.52
CA THR A 32 9.55 0.67 -3.65
C THR A 32 9.98 -0.46 -4.59
N ALA A 33 10.57 -0.13 -5.74
CA ALA A 33 11.07 -1.11 -6.69
C ALA A 33 12.19 -1.97 -6.08
N ALA A 34 13.13 -1.35 -5.35
CA ALA A 34 14.19 -2.06 -4.64
C ALA A 34 13.64 -3.02 -3.58
N THR A 35 12.64 -2.59 -2.79
CA THR A 35 11.97 -3.46 -1.81
C THR A 35 11.27 -4.64 -2.48
N ILE A 36 10.56 -4.41 -3.59
CA ILE A 36 9.89 -5.50 -4.33
C ILE A 36 10.92 -6.49 -4.87
N LEU A 37 12.01 -6.02 -5.47
CA LEU A 37 13.08 -6.90 -5.97
C LEU A 37 13.72 -7.70 -4.84
N LEU A 38 13.95 -7.07 -3.68
CA LEU A 38 14.45 -7.77 -2.49
C LEU A 38 13.47 -8.83 -2.02
N LEU A 39 12.17 -8.50 -1.94
CA LEU A 39 11.13 -9.45 -1.53
C LEU A 39 11.01 -10.61 -2.52
N LEU A 40 11.04 -10.34 -3.83
CA LEU A 40 11.04 -11.37 -4.85
C LEU A 40 12.28 -12.26 -4.75
N TYR A 41 13.45 -11.67 -4.53
CA TYR A 41 14.69 -12.41 -4.33
C TYR A 41 14.62 -13.33 -3.10
N LEU A 42 14.13 -12.83 -1.97
CA LEU A 42 13.92 -13.61 -0.75
C LEU A 42 12.80 -14.65 -0.91
N SER A 43 11.81 -14.38 -1.75
CA SER A 43 10.67 -15.25 -2.02
C SER A 43 11.02 -16.40 -2.97
N LEU A 44 12.00 -16.21 -3.84
CA LEU A 44 12.43 -17.19 -4.84
C LEU A 44 13.61 -18.04 -4.35
N ARG A 45 14.32 -17.62 -3.31
CA ARG A 45 15.47 -18.34 -2.76
C ARG A 45 15.28 -18.62 -1.27
N ARG A 46 15.30 -19.91 -0.91
CA ARG A 46 15.19 -20.36 0.49
C ARG A 46 16.40 -19.94 1.33
N GLU A 47 17.62 -20.12 0.83
CA GLU A 47 18.83 -19.86 1.64
C GLU A 47 18.96 -18.40 2.15
N PRO A 48 18.73 -17.35 1.34
CA PRO A 48 18.76 -15.97 1.83
C PRO A 48 17.67 -15.65 2.85
N ALA A 49 16.48 -16.23 2.71
CA ALA A 49 15.39 -16.05 3.66
C ALA A 49 15.71 -16.68 5.03
N GLU A 50 16.30 -17.89 5.03
CA GLU A 50 16.76 -18.56 6.24
C GLU A 50 17.89 -17.79 6.93
N ARG A 51 18.88 -17.30 6.16
CA ARG A 51 19.96 -16.45 6.69
C ARG A 51 19.44 -15.15 7.30
N LEU A 52 18.39 -14.57 6.73
CA LEU A 52 17.77 -13.37 7.28
C LEU A 52 17.10 -13.66 8.62
N ILE A 53 16.38 -14.79 8.74
CA ILE A 53 15.80 -15.24 10.01
C ILE A 53 16.89 -15.38 11.08
N ASP A 54 17.98 -16.08 10.76
CA ASP A 54 19.05 -16.32 11.72
C ASP A 54 19.71 -15.01 12.19
N ARG A 55 19.91 -14.04 11.28
CA ARG A 55 20.42 -12.70 11.64
C ARG A 55 19.44 -11.93 12.53
N LEU A 56 18.16 -11.92 12.20
CA LEU A 56 17.14 -11.21 12.97
C LEU A 56 16.97 -11.80 14.37
N LEU A 57 16.99 -13.14 14.49
CA LEU A 57 16.92 -13.82 15.77
C LEU A 57 18.18 -13.58 16.61
N GLY A 58 19.37 -13.56 16.00
CA GLY A 58 20.61 -13.22 16.70
C GLY A 58 20.64 -11.77 17.21
N LEU A 59 20.16 -10.82 16.41
CA LEU A 59 19.99 -9.42 16.85
C LEU A 59 18.96 -9.32 17.98
N ALA A 60 17.82 -9.99 17.84
CA ALA A 60 16.77 -10.00 18.86
C ALA A 60 17.24 -10.65 20.17
N SER A 61 18.02 -11.74 20.11
CA SER A 61 18.56 -12.39 21.31
C SER A 61 19.60 -11.52 22.02
N SER A 62 20.39 -10.76 21.26
CA SER A 62 21.33 -9.77 21.80
C SER A 62 20.60 -8.61 22.48
N ILE A 63 19.57 -8.05 21.84
CA ILE A 63 18.78 -6.93 22.35
C ILE A 63 17.94 -7.34 23.58
N LEU A 64 17.29 -8.51 23.54
CA LEU A 64 16.45 -9.01 24.64
C LEU A 64 17.23 -9.82 25.71
N ARG A 65 18.56 -9.69 25.75
CA ARG A 65 19.45 -10.32 26.75
C ARG A 65 19.14 -11.82 26.98
N GLY A 66 18.91 -12.57 25.90
CA GLY A 66 18.69 -14.02 25.98
C GLY A 66 17.36 -14.48 26.59
N ARG A 67 16.40 -13.60 26.87
CA ARG A 67 15.04 -13.99 27.34
C ARG A 67 14.17 -14.62 26.24
N LEU A 68 14.66 -14.62 25.01
CA LEU A 68 13.99 -15.19 23.84
C LEU A 68 14.38 -16.67 23.69
N ASN A 69 13.39 -17.55 23.60
CA ASN A 69 13.62 -18.94 23.24
C ASN A 69 13.91 -19.03 21.73
N VAL A 70 15.16 -18.78 21.37
CA VAL A 70 15.65 -18.68 19.98
C VAL A 70 15.29 -19.92 19.18
N ALA A 71 15.40 -21.12 19.77
CA ALA A 71 15.09 -22.39 19.10
C ALA A 71 13.61 -22.47 18.68
N MET A 72 12.69 -22.16 19.60
CA MET A 72 11.25 -22.19 19.31
C MET A 72 10.86 -21.16 18.25
N TRP A 73 11.39 -19.94 18.32
CA TRP A 73 11.09 -18.89 17.35
C TRP A 73 11.71 -19.16 15.98
N ARG A 74 12.89 -19.77 15.95
CA ARG A 74 13.54 -20.24 14.72
C ARG A 74 12.70 -21.29 14.01
N GLU A 75 12.21 -22.29 14.72
CA GLU A 75 11.36 -23.33 14.15
C GLU A 75 10.08 -22.75 13.56
N LYS A 76 9.39 -21.86 14.31
CA LYS A 76 8.19 -21.17 13.82
C LYS A 76 8.47 -20.32 12.58
N ALA A 77 9.57 -19.55 12.59
CA ALA A 77 9.96 -18.70 11.46
C ALA A 77 10.32 -19.53 10.22
N LEU A 78 11.09 -20.61 10.38
CA LEU A 78 11.41 -21.54 9.30
C LEU A 78 10.16 -22.20 8.71
N LYS A 79 9.24 -22.67 9.56
CA LYS A 79 7.97 -23.24 9.11
C LYS A 79 7.12 -22.23 8.34
N ALA A 80 7.08 -20.98 8.78
CA ALA A 80 6.40 -19.90 8.07
C ALA A 80 7.04 -19.63 6.70
N VAL A 81 8.38 -19.54 6.63
CA VAL A 81 9.11 -19.33 5.37
C VAL A 81 8.96 -20.51 4.42
N GLN A 82 8.96 -21.75 4.91
CA GLN A 82 8.69 -22.93 4.09
C GLN A 82 7.28 -22.91 3.51
N SER A 83 6.27 -22.61 4.33
CA SER A 83 4.87 -22.51 3.89
C SER A 83 4.70 -21.39 2.85
N PHE A 84 5.38 -20.26 3.05
CA PHE A 84 5.39 -19.15 2.08
C PHE A 84 6.00 -19.58 0.74
N HIS A 85 7.17 -20.24 0.76
CA HIS A 85 7.81 -20.76 -0.46
C HIS A 85 6.93 -21.79 -1.18
N GLN A 86 6.23 -22.66 -0.47
CA GLN A 86 5.26 -23.59 -1.08
C GLN A 86 4.14 -22.84 -1.82
N GLY A 87 3.64 -21.73 -1.26
CA GLY A 87 2.68 -20.87 -1.95
C GLY A 87 3.25 -20.24 -3.23
N VAL A 88 4.52 -19.82 -3.19
CA VAL A 88 5.25 -19.27 -4.35
C VAL A 88 5.44 -20.33 -5.43
N ASP A 89 5.80 -21.55 -5.04
CA ASP A 89 5.95 -22.68 -5.96
C ASP A 89 4.62 -23.01 -6.65
N ALA A 90 3.50 -23.01 -5.93
CA ALA A 90 2.15 -23.22 -6.50
C ALA A 90 1.76 -22.12 -7.52
N ILE A 91 2.16 -20.87 -7.27
CA ILE A 91 1.98 -19.78 -8.22
C ILE A 91 2.86 -20.00 -9.47
N ARG A 92 4.09 -20.47 -9.29
CA ARG A 92 5.07 -20.71 -10.36
C ARG A 92 4.64 -21.85 -11.29
N GLU A 93 3.97 -22.87 -10.76
CA GLU A 93 3.41 -23.96 -11.56
C GLU A 93 2.28 -23.50 -12.50
N ARG A 94 1.52 -22.47 -12.10
CA ARG A 94 0.37 -21.97 -12.87
C ARG A 94 0.33 -20.43 -12.89
N PRO A 95 1.27 -19.75 -13.58
CA PRO A 95 1.35 -18.30 -13.58
C PRO A 95 0.12 -17.63 -14.19
N ARG A 96 -0.62 -18.34 -15.07
CA ARG A 96 -1.89 -17.86 -15.63
C ARG A 96 -2.95 -17.55 -14.58
N ASN A 97 -2.86 -18.17 -13.40
CA ASN A 97 -3.78 -17.88 -12.30
C ASN A 97 -3.59 -16.47 -11.71
N LEU A 98 -2.43 -15.82 -11.95
CA LEU A 98 -2.18 -14.44 -11.53
C LEU A 98 -2.81 -13.40 -12.47
N VAL A 99 -3.20 -13.78 -13.69
CA VAL A 99 -3.76 -12.84 -14.67
C VAL A 99 -5.04 -12.20 -14.15
N LYS A 100 -5.95 -13.00 -13.58
CA LYS A 100 -7.21 -12.47 -13.03
C LYS A 100 -6.96 -11.49 -11.86
N PRO A 101 -6.20 -11.86 -10.79
CA PRO A 101 -5.82 -10.92 -9.74
C PRO A 101 -5.16 -9.65 -10.28
N ALA A 102 -4.22 -9.78 -11.23
CA ALA A 102 -3.51 -8.63 -11.78
C ALA A 102 -4.47 -7.64 -12.48
N ILE A 103 -5.42 -8.16 -13.27
CA ILE A 103 -6.47 -7.33 -13.90
C ILE A 103 -7.31 -6.62 -12.82
N PHE A 104 -7.76 -7.34 -11.79
CA PHE A 104 -8.54 -6.74 -10.71
C PHE A 104 -7.75 -5.68 -9.95
N THR A 105 -6.44 -5.87 -9.74
CA THR A 105 -5.57 -4.85 -9.13
C THR A 105 -5.48 -3.59 -9.98
N VAL A 106 -5.33 -3.71 -11.30
CA VAL A 106 -5.30 -2.54 -12.20
C VAL A 106 -6.63 -1.80 -12.19
N ILE A 107 -7.74 -2.53 -12.25
CA ILE A 107 -9.09 -1.95 -12.22
C ILE A 107 -9.35 -1.23 -10.89
N SER A 108 -9.05 -1.90 -9.77
CA SER A 108 -9.20 -1.33 -8.42
C SER A 108 -8.35 -0.06 -8.28
N TRP A 109 -7.11 -0.09 -8.76
CA TRP A 109 -6.22 1.06 -8.75
C TRP A 109 -6.78 2.24 -9.55
N PHE A 110 -7.34 1.97 -10.73
CA PHE A 110 -7.96 2.99 -11.57
C PHE A 110 -9.14 3.66 -10.86
N PHE A 111 -10.07 2.87 -10.30
CA PHE A 111 -11.21 3.42 -9.56
C PHE A 111 -10.79 4.23 -8.34
N HIS A 112 -9.76 3.78 -7.62
CA HIS A 112 -9.23 4.52 -6.48
C HIS A 112 -8.67 5.89 -6.90
N LEU A 113 -7.93 5.96 -8.00
CA LEU A 113 -7.47 7.24 -8.56
C LEU A 113 -8.65 8.11 -9.03
N SER A 114 -9.66 7.52 -9.69
CA SER A 114 -10.84 8.24 -10.15
C SER A 114 -11.63 8.89 -9.01
N THR A 115 -11.64 8.30 -7.81
CA THR A 115 -12.26 8.91 -6.61
C THR A 115 -11.71 10.30 -6.33
N TYR A 116 -10.39 10.50 -6.45
CA TYR A 116 -9.75 11.80 -6.19
C TYR A 116 -10.28 12.89 -7.13
N GLN A 117 -10.41 12.58 -8.42
CA GLN A 117 -10.96 13.52 -9.40
C GLN A 117 -12.47 13.73 -9.23
N THR A 118 -13.21 12.65 -8.95
CA THR A 118 -14.68 12.69 -8.83
C THR A 118 -15.14 13.57 -7.67
N VAL A 119 -14.37 13.62 -6.57
CA VAL A 119 -14.67 14.51 -5.44
C VAL A 119 -14.60 15.98 -5.85
N PHE A 120 -13.61 16.40 -6.66
CA PHE A 120 -13.56 17.78 -7.15
C PHE A 120 -14.72 18.10 -8.09
N TYR A 121 -15.10 17.16 -8.97
CA TYR A 121 -16.31 17.33 -9.78
C TYR A 121 -17.58 17.46 -8.93
N ALA A 122 -17.70 16.68 -7.85
CA ALA A 122 -18.83 16.78 -6.93
C ALA A 122 -18.86 18.12 -6.16
N LEU A 123 -17.70 18.74 -5.94
CA LEU A 123 -17.57 20.08 -5.36
C LEU A 123 -17.78 21.21 -6.39
N GLY A 124 -18.01 20.87 -7.67
CA GLY A 124 -18.19 21.84 -8.75
C GLY A 124 -16.90 22.54 -9.19
N LEU A 125 -15.73 21.92 -8.94
CA LEU A 125 -14.42 22.48 -9.24
C LEU A 125 -13.76 21.70 -10.38
N ASP A 126 -13.19 22.42 -11.33
CA ASP A 126 -12.40 21.84 -12.42
C ASP A 126 -10.92 21.86 -12.05
N VAL A 127 -10.46 20.77 -11.43
CA VAL A 127 -9.06 20.58 -11.06
C VAL A 127 -8.37 19.74 -12.14
N PRO A 128 -7.20 20.16 -12.65
CA PRO A 128 -6.46 19.39 -13.64
C PRO A 128 -6.19 17.96 -13.15
N PHE A 129 -6.42 16.97 -14.00
CA PHE A 129 -6.25 15.55 -13.65
C PHE A 129 -4.83 15.23 -13.13
N SER A 130 -3.82 15.95 -13.63
CA SER A 130 -2.44 15.83 -13.15
C SER A 130 -2.32 16.07 -11.64
N VAL A 131 -3.03 17.06 -11.08
CA VAL A 131 -3.02 17.37 -9.64
C VAL A 131 -3.54 16.17 -8.86
N SER A 132 -4.68 15.60 -9.26
CA SER A 132 -5.26 14.40 -8.63
C SER A 132 -4.28 13.21 -8.65
N VAL A 133 -3.57 13.00 -9.75
CA VAL A 133 -2.56 11.93 -9.87
C VAL A 133 -1.37 12.16 -8.92
N VAL A 134 -0.87 13.40 -8.83
CA VAL A 134 0.25 13.74 -7.93
C VAL A 134 -0.17 13.53 -6.48
N VAL A 135 -1.30 14.09 -6.07
CA VAL A 135 -1.77 13.97 -4.68
C VAL A 135 -2.07 12.52 -4.33
N PHE A 136 -2.75 11.77 -5.20
CA PHE A 136 -2.97 10.34 -5.02
C PHE A 136 -1.65 9.57 -4.85
N SER A 137 -0.66 9.80 -5.71
CA SER A 137 0.64 9.10 -5.68
C SER A 137 1.38 9.33 -4.36
N ILE A 138 1.48 10.58 -3.92
CA ILE A 138 2.15 10.92 -2.66
C ILE A 138 1.36 10.39 -1.47
N SER A 139 0.03 10.50 -1.48
CA SER A 139 -0.83 9.99 -0.40
C SER A 139 -0.70 8.49 -0.22
N VAL A 140 -0.66 7.72 -1.31
CA VAL A 140 -0.43 6.27 -1.25
C VAL A 140 0.95 5.97 -0.69
N ALA A 141 1.98 6.71 -1.08
CA ALA A 141 3.32 6.53 -0.53
C ALA A 141 3.39 6.80 0.99
N VAL A 142 2.79 7.90 1.45
CA VAL A 142 2.73 8.24 2.88
C VAL A 142 2.00 7.15 3.67
N GLN A 143 0.92 6.59 3.11
CA GLN A 143 0.17 5.49 3.74
C GLN A 143 0.96 4.19 3.87
N THR A 144 2.03 3.98 3.07
CA THR A 144 2.88 2.79 3.20
C THR A 144 3.87 2.87 4.35
N ILE A 145 4.07 4.05 4.95
CA ILE A 145 4.96 4.21 6.09
C ILE A 145 4.27 3.59 7.32
N PRO A 146 4.88 2.61 8.01
CA PRO A 146 4.25 1.88 9.11
C PRO A 146 4.23 2.71 10.42
N ILE A 147 3.70 3.93 10.37
CA ILE A 147 3.49 4.81 11.52
C ILE A 147 2.04 4.62 11.98
N GLY A 148 1.79 3.66 12.88
CA GLY A 148 0.49 3.46 13.54
C GLY A 148 -0.72 3.46 12.58
N LEU A 149 -1.90 3.88 13.08
CA LEU A 149 -3.01 4.29 12.23
C LEU A 149 -2.67 5.71 11.73
N PRO A 150 -2.36 5.95 10.44
CA PRO A 150 -1.98 7.27 9.93
C PRO A 150 -3.21 8.17 9.77
N VAL A 151 -4.03 8.28 10.81
CA VAL A 151 -5.17 9.19 10.89
C VAL A 151 -4.62 10.57 11.20
N GLY A 152 -4.87 11.53 10.31
CA GLY A 152 -4.40 12.91 10.38
C GLY A 152 -3.19 13.19 9.49
N LEU A 153 -2.20 12.28 9.43
CA LEU A 153 -1.00 12.52 8.61
C LEU A 153 -1.34 12.61 7.12
N VAL A 154 -2.14 11.67 6.62
CA VAL A 154 -2.53 11.63 5.21
C VAL A 154 -3.38 12.85 4.87
N GLU A 155 -4.26 13.26 5.78
CA GLU A 155 -5.15 14.40 5.64
C GLU A 155 -4.36 15.72 5.59
N ILE A 156 -3.36 15.88 6.45
CA ILE A 156 -2.45 17.04 6.44
C ILE A 156 -1.67 17.08 5.12
N VAL A 157 -1.11 15.94 4.70
CA VAL A 157 -0.33 15.87 3.45
C VAL A 157 -1.21 16.20 2.25
N MET A 158 -2.39 15.59 2.13
CA MET A 158 -3.31 15.85 1.02
C MET A 158 -3.76 17.31 0.99
N THR A 159 -4.19 17.86 2.12
CA THR A 159 -4.63 19.25 2.22
C THR A 159 -3.49 20.19 1.82
N THR A 160 -2.28 19.95 2.32
CA THR A 160 -1.09 20.76 1.99
C THR A 160 -0.72 20.64 0.51
N LEU A 161 -0.82 19.45 -0.09
CA LEU A 161 -0.51 19.31 -1.51
C LEU A 161 -1.52 20.06 -2.37
N TYR A 162 -2.82 19.97 -2.07
CA TYR A 162 -3.84 20.74 -2.79
C TYR A 162 -3.64 22.25 -2.64
N THR A 163 -3.29 22.74 -1.44
CA THR A 163 -2.99 24.17 -1.26
C THR A 163 -1.74 24.62 -2.01
N LEU A 164 -0.72 23.76 -2.13
CA LEU A 164 0.46 24.03 -2.97
C LEU A 164 0.09 24.12 -4.48
N PHE A 165 -0.98 23.46 -4.91
CA PHE A 165 -1.55 23.61 -6.25
C PHE A 165 -2.54 24.79 -6.36
N ASN A 166 -2.46 25.76 -5.45
CA ASN A 166 -3.29 26.97 -5.40
C ASN A 166 -4.80 26.71 -5.20
N ILE A 167 -5.17 25.58 -4.59
CA ILE A 167 -6.56 25.34 -4.16
C ILE A 167 -6.75 25.93 -2.76
N ASP A 168 -7.86 26.63 -2.52
CA ASP A 168 -8.17 27.20 -1.21
C ASP A 168 -8.09 26.14 -0.09
N ILE A 169 -7.64 26.53 1.10
CA ILE A 169 -7.41 25.58 2.20
C ILE A 169 -8.69 24.95 2.73
N ALA A 170 -9.81 25.69 2.76
CA ALA A 170 -11.09 25.16 3.21
C ALA A 170 -11.62 24.14 2.19
N VAL A 171 -11.49 24.44 0.90
CA VAL A 171 -11.80 23.51 -0.19
C VAL A 171 -10.91 22.27 -0.14
N SER A 172 -9.61 22.46 0.03
CA SER A 172 -8.60 21.38 0.09
C SER A 172 -8.88 20.41 1.24
N GLY A 173 -9.20 20.94 2.43
CA GLY A 173 -9.57 20.13 3.59
C GLY A 173 -10.90 19.40 3.39
N THR A 174 -11.88 20.05 2.76
CA THR A 174 -13.18 19.44 2.44
C THR A 174 -13.01 18.29 1.45
N ALA A 175 -12.32 18.52 0.33
CA ALA A 175 -12.03 17.49 -0.67
C ALA A 175 -11.28 16.31 -0.05
N THR A 176 -10.25 16.59 0.76
CA THR A 176 -9.48 15.56 1.47
C THR A 176 -10.38 14.73 2.38
N THR A 177 -11.24 15.37 3.17
CA THR A 177 -12.17 14.68 4.07
C THR A 177 -13.13 13.79 3.30
N LEU A 178 -13.74 14.30 2.22
CA LEU A 178 -14.64 13.53 1.37
C LEU A 178 -13.94 12.33 0.73
N ILE A 179 -12.72 12.51 0.22
CA ILE A 179 -11.92 11.41 -0.32
C ILE A 179 -11.73 10.33 0.77
N ARG A 180 -11.40 10.71 2.00
CA ARG A 180 -11.19 9.75 3.11
C ARG A 180 -12.47 9.06 3.57
N VAL A 181 -13.61 9.74 3.53
CA VAL A 181 -14.92 9.09 3.74
C VAL A 181 -15.11 7.95 2.74
N VAL A 182 -14.74 8.17 1.49
CA VAL A 182 -14.88 7.14 0.44
C VAL A 182 -13.84 6.04 0.54
N THR A 183 -12.56 6.40 0.67
CA THR A 183 -11.44 5.45 0.54
C THR A 183 -11.06 4.77 1.84
N PHE A 184 -11.56 5.23 2.98
CA PHE A 184 -11.23 4.65 4.28
C PHE A 184 -12.49 4.26 5.04
N TRP A 185 -13.39 5.22 5.29
CA TRP A 185 -14.54 4.96 6.15
C TRP A 185 -15.56 4.00 5.51
N PHE A 186 -15.92 4.19 4.23
CA PHE A 186 -16.80 3.26 3.54
C PHE A 186 -16.16 1.88 3.35
N GLU A 187 -14.88 1.81 3.00
CA GLU A 187 -14.17 0.53 2.86
C GLU A 187 -14.16 -0.27 4.17
N ILE A 188 -13.94 0.39 5.30
CA ILE A 188 -14.01 -0.25 6.63
C ILE A 188 -15.40 -0.79 6.91
N LEU A 189 -16.45 -0.01 6.65
CA LEU A 189 -17.84 -0.45 6.91
C LEU A 189 -18.21 -1.66 6.07
N ILE A 190 -17.89 -1.65 4.77
CA ILE A 190 -18.15 -2.77 3.86
C ILE A 190 -17.32 -3.99 4.27
N GLY A 191 -16.03 -3.80 4.56
CA GLY A 191 -15.15 -4.87 5.02
C GLY A 191 -15.62 -5.50 6.33
N TYR A 192 -16.08 -4.69 7.28
CA TYR A 192 -16.66 -5.15 8.53
C TYR A 192 -17.94 -5.95 8.30
N ALA A 193 -18.87 -5.44 7.49
CA ALA A 193 -20.11 -6.15 7.16
C ALA A 193 -19.83 -7.50 6.48
N ALA A 194 -18.88 -7.54 5.54
CA ALA A 194 -18.46 -8.78 4.89
C ALA A 194 -17.83 -9.77 5.88
N ALA A 195 -16.97 -9.29 6.79
CA ALA A 195 -16.34 -10.12 7.81
C ALA A 195 -17.39 -10.72 8.78
N GLN A 196 -18.36 -9.92 9.23
CA GLN A 196 -19.46 -10.40 10.07
C GLN A 196 -20.31 -11.45 9.34
N TRP A 197 -20.63 -11.22 8.07
CA TRP A 197 -21.40 -12.15 7.26
C TRP A 197 -20.71 -13.52 7.10
N ILE A 198 -19.41 -13.50 6.80
CA ILE A 198 -18.60 -14.73 6.68
C ILE A 198 -18.47 -15.42 8.05
N GLY A 199 -18.24 -14.65 9.12
CA GLY A 199 -18.15 -15.15 10.50
C GLY A 199 -19.42 -15.87 10.94
N MET A 200 -20.59 -15.25 10.72
CA MET A 200 -21.89 -15.86 11.02
C MET A 200 -22.11 -17.16 10.23
N LYS A 201 -21.78 -17.17 8.93
CA LYS A 201 -21.90 -18.38 8.10
C LYS A 201 -20.99 -19.50 8.59
N ALA A 202 -19.76 -19.20 9.00
CA ALA A 202 -18.83 -20.19 9.52
C ALA A 202 -19.29 -20.79 10.86
N MET A 203 -19.93 -19.99 11.73
CA MET A 203 -20.48 -20.47 12.99
C MET A 203 -21.74 -21.32 12.78
N LEU A 204 -22.65 -20.89 11.89
CA LEU A 204 -23.87 -21.64 11.55
C LEU A 204 -23.57 -22.95 10.80
N GLY A 205 -22.54 -22.97 9.95
CA GLY A 205 -22.10 -24.16 9.22
C GLY A 205 -21.38 -25.20 10.09
N ARG A 206 -20.84 -24.82 11.25
CA ARG A 206 -20.25 -25.74 12.24
C ARG A 206 -21.28 -26.36 13.19
N ALA A 207 -22.49 -25.84 13.22
CA ALA A 207 -23.59 -26.32 14.07
C ALA A 207 -24.45 -27.42 13.40
N ARG A 208 -24.03 -27.88 12.22
CA ARG A 208 -24.60 -29.02 11.47
C ARG A 208 -23.52 -30.08 11.29
#